data_AF-A0A537DT00-F1
#
_entry.id   AF-A0A537DT00-F1
#
_cell.length_a   1.000
_cell.length_b   1.000
_cell.length_c   1.000
_cell.angle_alpha   90.00
_cell.angle_beta   90.00
_cell.angle_gamma   90.00
#
_symmetry.space_group_name_H-M   'P 1'
#
loop_
_entity.id
_entity.type
_entity.pdbx_description
1 polymer ?
#
loop_
_entity_poly.entity_id
_entity_poly.type
_entity_poly.pdbx_seq_one_letter_code
_entity_poly.pdbx_strand_id
1 'polypeptide(L)'
;MGSEQYTLKKWVWTDVDFDEMMWHDVHVHGMALVNDLPHQLELLFDLDYILKWVEPHNPEKEFSFWLVPATLVFSDVFNLSINVEAEQPVYEIDKITREERVNSSGWRTWLWTVRLQQGKISFWSTGYRQYLRRKPVLHCRQYFGYQERGGVSFSQETFAG
;
A
#
# COMPACT_ATOMS: atom_id res chain seq x y z
N MET A 1 24.11 -11.22 17.89
CA MET A 1 23.48 -10.01 17.32
C MET A 1 22.03 -10.05 17.77
N GLY A 2 21.61 -9.11 18.61
CA GLY A 2 20.23 -9.10 19.10
C GLY A 2 19.27 -8.96 17.92
N SER A 3 18.31 -9.87 17.80
CA SER A 3 17.24 -9.76 16.82
C SER A 3 16.43 -8.50 17.15
N GLU A 4 16.70 -7.39 16.49
CA GLU A 4 15.79 -6.24 16.54
C GLU A 4 14.43 -6.77 16.09
N GLN A 5 13.42 -6.69 16.96
CA GLN A 5 12.06 -7.10 16.64
C GLN A 5 11.24 -5.85 16.40
N TYR A 6 10.68 -5.72 15.20
CA TYR A 6 9.74 -4.65 14.93
C TYR A 6 8.44 -4.91 15.68
N THR A 7 8.06 -3.97 16.56
CA THR A 7 6.77 -4.01 17.25
C THR A 7 5.72 -3.30 16.40
N LEU A 8 4.81 -4.07 15.83
CA LEU A 8 3.75 -3.54 14.99
C LEU A 8 2.71 -2.79 15.84
N LYS A 9 2.38 -1.55 15.46
CA LYS A 9 1.34 -0.76 16.14
C LYS A 9 -0.07 -1.31 15.91
N LYS A 10 -0.37 -1.72 14.68
CA LYS A 10 -1.68 -2.24 14.26
C LYS A 10 -1.57 -3.08 12.99
N TRP A 11 -2.49 -4.02 12.82
CA TRP A 11 -2.59 -4.90 11.66
C TRP A 11 -3.44 -4.34 10.51
N VAL A 12 -4.38 -3.44 10.85
CA VAL A 12 -5.22 -2.73 9.87
C VAL A 12 -4.99 -1.24 10.03
N TRP A 13 -4.59 -0.58 8.95
CA TRP A 13 -4.44 0.87 8.87
C TRP A 13 -5.57 1.46 8.05
N THR A 14 -5.95 2.70 8.35
CA THR A 14 -7.05 3.40 7.66
C THR A 14 -6.60 4.75 7.16
N ASP A 15 -7.44 5.45 6.41
CA ASP A 15 -7.19 6.82 5.96
C ASP A 15 -7.04 7.82 7.13
N VAL A 16 -7.55 7.52 8.32
CA VAL A 16 -7.29 8.32 9.53
C VAL A 16 -5.79 8.34 9.86
N ASP A 17 -5.07 7.30 9.49
CA ASP A 17 -3.65 7.12 9.79
C ASP A 17 -2.73 7.62 8.68
N PHE A 18 -3.30 8.16 7.60
CA PHE A 18 -2.57 8.46 6.36
C PHE A 18 -1.32 9.31 6.56
N ASP A 19 -1.39 10.31 7.45
CA ASP A 19 -0.29 11.24 7.70
C ASP A 19 0.87 10.59 8.50
N GLU A 20 0.65 9.44 9.13
CA GLU A 20 1.68 8.62 9.78
C GLU A 20 2.30 7.56 8.85
N MET A 21 1.69 7.32 7.69
CA MET A 21 2.10 6.26 6.76
C MET A 21 3.15 6.74 5.76
N MET A 22 4.08 5.86 5.39
CA MET A 22 5.12 6.13 4.39
C MET A 22 4.83 5.36 3.11
N TRP A 23 4.75 6.08 1.99
CA TRP A 23 4.32 5.52 0.70
C TRP A 23 5.43 5.41 -0.35
N HIS A 24 6.64 5.85 -0.02
CA HIS A 24 7.76 5.88 -0.95
C HIS A 24 8.42 4.50 -1.10
N ASP A 25 8.77 4.14 -2.33
CA ASP A 25 9.39 2.87 -2.75
C ASP A 25 8.56 1.60 -2.48
N VAL A 26 7.26 1.74 -2.27
CA VAL A 26 6.36 0.60 -2.03
C VAL A 26 6.09 -0.13 -3.34
N HIS A 27 6.49 -1.39 -3.41
CA HIS A 27 6.27 -2.23 -4.59
C HIS A 27 4.81 -2.65 -4.72
N VAL A 28 4.29 -2.57 -5.95
CA VAL A 28 2.95 -3.01 -6.35
C VAL A 28 3.08 -4.27 -7.21
N HIS A 29 2.48 -5.36 -6.76
CA HIS A 29 2.50 -6.66 -7.45
C HIS A 29 1.21 -6.96 -8.19
N GLY A 30 0.13 -6.25 -7.87
CA GLY A 30 -1.16 -6.47 -8.50
C GLY A 30 -2.14 -5.34 -8.18
N MET A 31 -3.08 -5.16 -9.09
CA MET A 31 -4.21 -4.25 -8.95
C MET A 31 -5.49 -4.99 -9.35
N ALA A 32 -6.56 -4.82 -8.59
CA ALA A 32 -7.84 -5.45 -8.88
C ALA A 32 -9.00 -4.46 -8.70
N LEU A 33 -10.03 -4.65 -9.52
CA LEU A 33 -11.33 -3.99 -9.39
C LEU A 33 -12.32 -5.04 -8.90
N VAL A 34 -12.94 -4.81 -7.75
CA VAL A 34 -13.88 -5.74 -7.12
C VAL A 34 -15.23 -5.05 -6.94
N ASN A 35 -16.33 -5.75 -7.25
CA ASN A 35 -17.68 -5.20 -7.26
C ASN A 35 -18.72 -6.20 -6.73
N ASP A 36 -18.39 -6.85 -5.62
CA ASP A 36 -19.22 -7.90 -4.99
C ASP A 36 -20.59 -7.37 -4.51
N LEU A 37 -20.68 -6.06 -4.22
CA LEU A 37 -21.93 -5.40 -3.84
C LEU A 37 -22.45 -4.51 -4.98
N PRO A 38 -23.78 -4.49 -5.23
CA PRO A 38 -24.37 -3.62 -6.24
C PRO A 38 -23.99 -2.15 -6.03
N HIS A 39 -23.56 -1.50 -7.10
CA HIS A 39 -23.18 -0.07 -7.11
C HIS A 39 -21.98 0.30 -6.24
N GLN A 40 -21.19 -0.67 -5.77
CA GLN A 40 -19.94 -0.43 -5.07
C GLN A 40 -18.78 -0.99 -5.89
N LEU A 41 -17.74 -0.17 -6.03
CA LEU A 41 -16.48 -0.54 -6.66
C LEU A 41 -15.37 -0.38 -5.63
N GLU A 42 -14.60 -1.43 -5.42
CA GLU A 42 -13.36 -1.39 -4.67
C GLU A 42 -12.16 -1.44 -5.61
N LEU A 43 -11.15 -0.64 -5.31
CA LEU A 43 -9.84 -0.70 -5.96
C LEU A 43 -8.83 -1.26 -4.96
N LEU A 44 -8.26 -2.40 -5.30
CA LEU A 44 -7.33 -3.12 -4.44
C LEU A 44 -5.93 -3.09 -5.05
N PHE A 45 -4.93 -2.93 -4.18
CA PHE A 45 -3.52 -3.08 -4.50
C PHE A 45 -2.90 -4.17 -3.62
N ASP A 46 -2.11 -5.03 -4.25
CA ASP A 46 -1.25 -6.00 -3.57
C ASP A 46 0.16 -5.42 -3.46
N LEU A 47 0.63 -5.21 -2.24
CA LEU A 47 1.82 -4.41 -1.93
C LEU A 47 2.85 -5.20 -1.13
N ASP A 48 4.11 -4.79 -1.24
CA ASP A 48 5.10 -4.99 -0.18
C ASP A 48 5.33 -3.66 0.54
N TYR A 49 4.61 -3.46 1.65
CA TYR A 49 4.62 -2.21 2.38
C TYR A 49 5.87 -2.07 3.25
N ILE A 50 6.53 -0.91 3.18
CA ILE A 50 7.70 -0.59 3.98
C ILE A 50 7.26 0.06 5.29
N LEU A 51 7.44 -0.64 6.40
CA LEU A 51 7.11 -0.15 7.74
C LEU A 51 8.18 0.79 8.31
N LYS A 52 9.45 0.55 8.00
CA LYS A 52 10.59 1.33 8.49
C LYS A 52 11.84 1.06 7.65
N TRP A 53 12.59 2.13 7.41
CA TRP A 53 13.96 2.08 6.90
C TRP A 53 14.93 1.93 8.06
N VAL A 54 15.91 1.07 7.91
CA VAL A 54 16.96 0.81 8.89
C VAL A 54 18.28 1.23 8.27
N GLU A 55 18.82 2.33 8.78
CA GLU A 55 20.14 2.83 8.40
C GLU A 55 21.23 1.83 8.79
N PRO A 56 22.23 1.63 7.93
CA PRO A 56 23.35 0.78 8.24
C PRO A 56 24.23 1.42 9.31
N HIS A 57 24.72 0.62 10.27
CA HIS A 57 25.71 1.10 11.25
C HIS A 57 27.06 1.50 10.62
N ASN A 58 27.37 0.97 9.43
CA ASN A 58 28.55 1.34 8.64
C ASN A 58 28.05 1.97 7.32
N PRO A 59 28.44 3.21 6.96
CA PRO A 59 28.03 3.87 5.72
C PRO A 59 28.34 3.10 4.43
N GLU A 60 29.29 2.16 4.46
CA GLU A 60 29.61 1.30 3.31
C GLU A 60 28.62 0.13 3.11
N LYS A 61 27.68 -0.08 4.04
CA LYS A 61 26.64 -1.11 3.92
C LYS A 61 25.35 -0.52 3.37
N GLU A 62 24.53 -1.38 2.78
CA GLU A 62 23.21 -1.01 2.26
C GLU A 62 22.17 -0.86 3.38
N PHE A 63 21.12 -0.09 3.10
CA PHE A 63 19.94 -0.01 3.95
C PHE A 63 19.27 -1.37 4.10
N SER A 64 18.55 -1.55 5.21
CA SER A 64 17.60 -2.65 5.39
C SER A 64 16.20 -2.10 5.67
N PHE A 65 15.18 -2.92 5.46
CA PHE A 65 13.80 -2.49 5.47
C PHE A 65 12.96 -3.48 6.27
N TRP A 66 12.13 -2.96 7.16
CA TRP A 66 11.04 -3.75 7.74
C TRP A 66 9.90 -3.79 6.75
N LEU A 67 9.69 -4.95 6.12
CA LEU A 67 8.69 -5.15 5.09
C LEU A 67 7.54 -6.03 5.55
N VAL A 68 6.37 -5.83 4.93
CA VAL A 68 5.21 -6.70 5.12
C VAL A 68 4.37 -6.77 3.85
N PRO A 69 3.98 -7.98 3.39
CA PRO A 69 2.99 -8.10 2.32
C PRO A 69 1.65 -7.53 2.82
N ALA A 70 1.07 -6.61 2.07
CA ALA A 70 -0.13 -5.89 2.45
C ALA A 70 -1.15 -5.85 1.31
N THR A 71 -2.42 -5.65 1.67
CA THR A 71 -3.49 -5.35 0.72
C THR A 71 -4.07 -4.00 1.06
N LEU A 72 -4.00 -3.05 0.13
CA LEU A 72 -4.59 -1.72 0.25
C LEU A 72 -5.90 -1.68 -0.53
N VAL A 73 -6.99 -1.31 0.12
CA VAL A 73 -8.35 -1.35 -0.41
C VAL A 73 -8.96 0.04 -0.31
N PHE A 74 -9.34 0.62 -1.43
CA PHE A 74 -10.16 1.83 -1.49
C PHE A 74 -11.61 1.44 -1.74
N SER A 75 -12.53 1.90 -0.89
CA SER A 75 -13.97 1.63 -0.99
C SER A 75 -14.73 2.75 -1.70
N ASP A 76 -15.86 2.41 -2.32
CA ASP A 76 -16.73 3.35 -3.05
C ASP A 76 -15.97 4.18 -4.09
N VAL A 77 -15.18 3.52 -4.94
CA VAL A 77 -14.33 4.16 -5.95
C VAL A 77 -15.17 4.68 -7.12
N PHE A 78 -14.95 5.93 -7.51
CA PHE A 78 -15.56 6.52 -8.71
C PHE A 78 -14.63 7.49 -9.44
N ASN A 79 -14.97 7.80 -10.69
CA ASN A 79 -14.15 8.61 -11.60
C ASN A 79 -12.69 8.14 -11.67
N LEU A 80 -12.51 6.81 -11.78
CA LEU A 80 -11.21 6.18 -11.87
C LEU A 80 -10.53 6.51 -13.20
N SER A 81 -9.30 7.01 -13.12
CA SER A 81 -8.41 7.24 -14.24
C SER A 81 -7.08 6.53 -13.99
N ILE A 82 -6.67 5.70 -14.94
CA ILE A 82 -5.44 4.90 -14.89
C ILE A 82 -4.59 5.29 -16.09
N ASN A 83 -3.40 5.81 -15.82
CA ASN A 83 -2.40 6.10 -16.84
C ASN A 83 -1.06 5.55 -16.33
N VAL A 84 -0.74 4.33 -16.73
CA VAL A 84 0.45 3.61 -16.28
C VAL A 84 1.08 2.93 -17.50
N GLU A 85 2.39 3.08 -17.62
CA GLU A 85 3.20 2.53 -18.70
C GLU A 85 3.83 1.20 -18.29
N ALA A 86 3.96 0.26 -19.23
CA ALA A 86 4.44 -1.10 -18.97
C ALA A 86 5.85 -1.36 -19.54
N GLU A 87 6.70 -0.34 -19.57
CA GLU A 87 8.06 -0.45 -20.11
C GLU A 87 8.98 -1.32 -19.24
N GLN A 88 8.69 -1.39 -17.93
CA GLN A 88 9.45 -2.18 -16.96
C GLN A 88 8.51 -3.11 -16.17
N PRO A 89 8.99 -4.29 -15.75
CA PRO A 89 8.17 -5.27 -15.04
C PRO A 89 7.97 -4.94 -13.55
N VAL A 90 8.43 -3.77 -13.10
CA VAL A 90 8.40 -3.34 -11.70
C VAL A 90 7.53 -2.09 -11.61
N TYR A 91 6.62 -2.07 -10.63
CA TYR A 91 5.76 -0.93 -10.34
C TYR A 91 5.97 -0.50 -8.90
N GLU A 92 6.29 0.78 -8.71
CA GLU A 92 6.68 1.33 -7.42
C GLU A 92 5.91 2.61 -7.16
N ILE A 93 5.33 2.72 -5.96
CA ILE A 93 4.70 3.95 -5.49
C ILE A 93 5.81 4.93 -5.10
N ASP A 94 5.82 6.09 -5.76
CA ASP A 94 6.59 7.26 -5.35
C ASP A 94 5.86 7.97 -4.20
N LYS A 95 4.56 8.22 -4.39
CA LYS A 95 3.75 8.94 -3.42
C LYS A 95 2.26 8.64 -3.58
N ILE A 96 1.55 8.60 -2.46
CA ILE A 96 0.09 8.75 -2.44
C ILE A 96 -0.23 10.15 -1.91
N THR A 97 -1.16 10.86 -2.55
CA THR A 97 -1.72 12.12 -2.06
C THR A 97 -3.23 12.05 -2.01
N ARG A 98 -3.83 12.86 -1.13
CA ARG A 98 -5.28 13.02 -1.02
C ARG A 98 -5.68 14.47 -0.92
N GLU A 99 -6.81 14.81 -1.53
CA GLU A 99 -7.48 16.10 -1.36
C GLU A 99 -8.91 15.86 -0.90
N GLU A 100 -9.30 16.48 0.21
CA GLU A 100 -10.64 16.32 0.75
C GLU A 100 -11.68 17.07 -0.09
N ARG A 101 -12.85 16.45 -0.25
CA ARG A 101 -14.06 17.11 -0.72
C ARG A 101 -15.22 16.74 0.20
N VAL A 102 -15.94 17.77 0.64
CA VAL A 102 -17.20 17.62 1.34
C VAL A 102 -18.31 18.11 0.42
N ASN A 103 -19.31 17.27 0.15
CA ASN A 103 -20.46 17.69 -0.64
C ASN A 103 -21.46 18.48 0.21
N SER A 104 -22.53 18.99 -0.41
CA SER A 104 -23.57 19.77 0.28
C SER A 104 -24.32 19.01 1.38
N SER A 105 -24.31 17.67 1.39
CA SER A 105 -24.92 16.85 2.43
C SER A 105 -23.94 16.50 3.57
N GLY A 106 -22.73 17.05 3.57
CA GLY A 106 -21.69 16.75 4.56
C GLY A 106 -20.98 15.40 4.32
N TRP A 107 -21.25 14.74 3.20
CA TRP A 107 -20.56 13.49 2.85
C TRP A 107 -19.14 13.79 2.40
N ARG A 108 -18.18 13.11 3.02
CA ARG A 108 -16.74 13.31 2.80
C ARG A 108 -16.21 12.25 1.83
N THR A 109 -15.52 12.71 0.80
CA THR A 109 -14.73 11.89 -0.09
C THR A 109 -13.35 12.50 -0.27
N TRP A 110 -12.43 11.72 -0.82
CA TRP A 110 -11.07 12.17 -1.11
C TRP A 110 -10.75 11.88 -2.56
N LEU A 111 -10.13 12.86 -3.23
CA LEU A 111 -9.43 12.63 -4.48
C LEU A 111 -8.07 12.03 -4.14
N TRP A 112 -7.92 10.74 -4.40
CA TRP A 112 -6.66 10.04 -4.26
C TRP A 112 -5.87 10.13 -5.55
N THR A 113 -4.57 10.35 -5.42
CA THR A 113 -3.60 10.17 -6.50
C THR A 113 -2.51 9.23 -6.01
N VAL A 114 -2.45 8.04 -6.59
CA VAL A 114 -1.36 7.08 -6.44
C VAL A 114 -0.38 7.35 -7.59
N ARG A 115 0.73 8.00 -7.27
CA ARG A 115 1.81 8.22 -8.24
C ARG A 115 2.76 7.03 -8.18
N LEU A 116 2.94 6.41 -9.33
CA LEU A 116 3.93 5.38 -9.56
C LEU A 116 5.12 6.01 -10.29
N GLN A 117 6.28 5.35 -10.24
CA GLN A 117 7.39 5.71 -11.13
C GLN A 117 7.00 5.58 -12.62
N GLN A 118 6.04 4.70 -12.92
CA GLN A 118 5.55 4.36 -14.26
C GLN A 118 4.30 5.15 -14.69
N GLY A 119 3.84 6.11 -13.89
CA GLY A 119 2.65 6.89 -14.20
C GLY A 119 1.81 7.25 -12.98
N LYS A 120 0.49 7.32 -13.15
CA LYS A 120 -0.43 7.69 -12.08
C LYS A 120 -1.79 7.04 -12.19
N ILE A 121 -2.38 6.79 -11.03
CA ILE A 121 -3.77 6.35 -10.87
C ILE A 121 -4.46 7.40 -10.00
N SER A 122 -5.60 7.92 -10.46
CA SER A 122 -6.38 8.91 -9.70
C SER A 122 -7.84 8.54 -9.66
N PHE A 123 -8.48 8.73 -8.51
CA PHE A 123 -9.88 8.36 -8.31
C PHE A 123 -10.42 9.04 -7.07
N TRP A 124 -11.75 9.08 -6.95
CA TRP A 124 -12.41 9.46 -5.71
C TRP A 124 -12.78 8.22 -4.91
N SER A 125 -12.69 8.28 -3.58
CA SER A 125 -13.17 7.21 -2.69
C SER A 125 -13.61 7.76 -1.33
N THR A 126 -14.23 6.91 -0.51
CA THR A 126 -14.61 7.22 0.89
C THR A 126 -13.49 6.93 1.90
N GLY A 127 -12.29 6.62 1.44
CA GLY A 127 -11.15 6.26 2.29
C GLY A 127 -10.47 4.97 1.81
N TYR A 128 -9.62 4.42 2.68
CA TYR A 128 -8.99 3.12 2.46
C TYR A 128 -8.83 2.32 3.75
N ARG A 129 -8.61 1.01 3.58
CA ARG A 129 -8.06 0.11 4.59
C ARG A 129 -6.82 -0.58 4.04
N GLN A 130 -5.78 -0.72 4.85
CA GLN A 130 -4.61 -1.51 4.52
C GLN A 130 -4.45 -2.66 5.51
N TYR A 131 -4.49 -3.89 5.01
CA TYR A 131 -4.38 -5.12 5.78
C TYR A 131 -2.97 -5.67 5.70
N LEU A 132 -2.30 -5.83 6.85
CA LEU A 132 -0.98 -6.43 6.93
C LEU A 132 -1.12 -7.95 7.08
N ARG A 133 -0.68 -8.70 6.07
CA ARG A 133 -1.01 -10.12 5.92
C ARG A 133 -0.03 -11.06 6.61
N ARG A 134 1.16 -10.58 7.01
CA ARG A 134 2.21 -11.37 7.68
C ARG A 134 2.95 -10.55 8.73
N LYS A 135 3.68 -11.23 9.61
CA LYS A 135 4.62 -10.56 10.52
C LYS A 135 5.66 -9.75 9.73
N PRO A 136 6.05 -8.56 10.21
CA PRO A 136 7.14 -7.80 9.61
C PRO A 136 8.44 -8.62 9.54
N VAL A 137 9.14 -8.51 8.42
CA VAL A 137 10.42 -9.17 8.17
C VAL A 137 11.47 -8.11 7.84
N LEU A 138 12.63 -8.20 8.49
CA LEU A 138 13.77 -7.37 8.12
C LEU A 138 14.39 -7.94 6.85
N HIS A 139 14.50 -7.10 5.83
CA HIS A 139 14.93 -7.50 4.49
C HIS A 139 15.97 -6.51 3.93
N CYS A 140 16.90 -6.97 3.10
CA CYS A 140 17.94 -6.11 2.50
C CYS A 140 17.50 -5.43 1.20
N ARG A 141 16.30 -5.74 0.70
CA ARG A 141 15.66 -5.09 -0.46
C ARG A 141 14.32 -4.52 -0.04
N GLN A 142 13.74 -3.65 -0.87
CA GLN A 142 12.44 -3.00 -0.64
C GLN A 142 11.22 -3.85 -1.05
N TYR A 143 11.44 -5.08 -1.53
CA TYR A 143 10.39 -6.00 -1.94
C TYR A 143 10.78 -7.45 -1.64
N PHE A 144 9.77 -8.31 -1.62
CA PHE A 144 9.91 -9.77 -1.52
C PHE A 144 9.89 -10.42 -2.90
N GLY A 145 10.60 -11.53 -3.04
CA GLY A 145 10.44 -12.38 -4.21
C GLY A 145 9.03 -12.99 -4.29
N TYR A 146 8.56 -13.34 -5.49
CA TYR A 146 7.22 -13.90 -5.70
C TYR A 146 6.91 -15.09 -4.78
N GLN A 147 7.84 -16.06 -4.66
CA GLN A 147 7.65 -17.23 -3.79
C GLN A 147 7.74 -16.87 -2.31
N GLU A 148 8.60 -15.94 -1.94
CA GLU A 148 8.80 -15.48 -0.56
C GLU A 148 7.52 -14.84 0.01
N ARG A 149 6.83 -14.01 -0.79
CA ARG A 149 5.55 -13.41 -0.41
C ARG A 149 4.34 -14.32 -0.57
N GLY A 150 4.49 -15.49 -1.20
CA GLY A 150 3.41 -16.45 -1.45
C GLY A 150 2.50 -16.09 -2.64
N GLY A 151 3.05 -15.39 -3.64
CA GLY A 151 2.34 -14.97 -4.85
C GLY A 151 1.51 -13.70 -4.68
N VAL A 152 0.71 -13.38 -5.71
CA VAL A 152 -0.21 -12.24 -5.68
C VAL A 152 -1.39 -12.57 -4.78
N SER A 153 -1.78 -11.64 -3.90
CA SER A 153 -2.98 -11.82 -3.08
C SER A 153 -3.61 -10.50 -2.65
N PHE A 154 -4.95 -10.50 -2.67
CA PHE A 154 -5.81 -9.39 -2.28
C PHE A 154 -6.59 -9.71 -0.99
N SER A 155 -6.07 -10.60 -0.15
CA SER A 155 -6.74 -10.98 1.09
C SER A 155 -6.88 -9.78 2.02
N GLN A 156 -8.11 -9.57 2.51
CA GLN A 156 -8.44 -8.58 3.53
C GLN A 156 -8.33 -9.17 4.96
N GLU A 157 -7.74 -10.37 5.09
CA GLU A 157 -7.44 -10.99 6.39
C GLU A 157 -6.05 -10.58 6.87
N THR A 158 -5.94 -10.33 8.18
CA THR A 158 -4.65 -10.02 8.79
C THR A 158 -3.99 -11.25 9.37
N PHE A 159 -2.69 -11.17 9.64
CA PHE A 159 -1.97 -12.25 10.32
C PHE A 159 -2.51 -12.56 11.73
N ALA A 160 -3.19 -11.60 12.38
CA ALA A 160 -3.69 -11.78 13.75
C ALA A 160 -4.92 -12.71 13.85
N GLY A 161 -5.50 -13.12 12.72
CA GLY A 161 -6.80 -13.79 12.67
C GLY A 161 -7.95 -12.81 12.55
#